data_AF-A0A941I4G5-F1
#
_entry.id   AF-A0A941I4G5-F1
#
_cell.length_a   1.000
_cell.length_b   1.000
_cell.length_c   1.000
_cell.angle_alpha   90.00
_cell.angle_beta   90.00
_cell.angle_gamma   90.00
#
_symmetry.space_group_name_H-M   'P 1'
#
loop_
_entity.id
_entity.type
_entity.pdbx_description
1 polymer ?
#
loop_
_entity_poly.entity_id
_entity_poly.type
_entity_poly.pdbx_seq_one_letter_code
_entity_poly.pdbx_strand_id
1 'polypeptide(L)'
;MSTTFRFIANPLGPSDVISWFKELPLPPTMVQTERGWNLHFHEFGSLVYSIDSTINPQKSPVVIIFLPRVVRGVLWTVGEVHFLSTPLKQQFPKLHRISTAFSKWLSAMPCVYSNNCKENEFAYYLEGSVQNQDTPVFAFESGYSALQSGRYFVADSDNEYRLDTICKTLALRGVPCADV
;
A
#
# COMPACT_ATOMS: atom_id res chain seq x y z
N MET A 1 11.19 -13.23 -3.63
CA MET A 1 10.91 -11.87 -3.15
C MET A 1 9.49 -11.82 -2.64
N SER A 2 9.22 -10.97 -1.65
CA SER A 2 7.86 -10.65 -1.19
C SER A 2 7.10 -9.94 -2.32
N THR A 3 5.77 -10.01 -2.29
CA THR A 3 4.92 -9.35 -3.28
C THR A 3 4.21 -8.18 -2.64
N THR A 4 4.39 -6.98 -3.20
CA THR A 4 3.73 -5.76 -2.73
C THR A 4 2.83 -5.22 -3.82
N PHE A 5 1.62 -4.85 -3.46
CA PHE A 5 0.67 -4.17 -4.34
C PHE A 5 0.42 -2.76 -3.82
N ARG A 6 0.20 -1.81 -4.72
CA ARG A 6 0.12 -0.38 -4.37
C ARG A 6 -1.14 0.24 -4.91
N PHE A 7 -1.74 1.06 -4.07
CA PHE A 7 -2.98 1.74 -4.41
C PHE A 7 -3.06 3.13 -3.79
N ILE A 8 -3.82 4.01 -4.41
CA ILE A 8 -4.19 5.28 -3.81
C ILE A 8 -5.70 5.35 -3.61
N ALA A 9 -6.10 5.91 -2.47
CA ALA A 9 -7.49 6.14 -2.08
C ALA A 9 -7.53 7.28 -1.06
N ASN A 10 -8.73 7.77 -0.77
CA ASN A 10 -8.92 8.76 0.29
C ASN A 10 -8.58 8.15 1.67
N PRO A 11 -7.61 8.72 2.42
CA PRO A 11 -7.20 8.22 3.73
C PRO A 11 -8.28 8.34 4.82
N LEU A 12 -9.27 9.22 4.63
CA LEU A 12 -10.35 9.44 5.59
C LEU A 12 -11.63 8.64 5.26
N GLY A 13 -11.65 7.96 4.10
CA GLY A 13 -12.80 7.19 3.64
C GLY A 13 -12.78 5.73 4.11
N PRO A 14 -13.85 4.97 3.83
CA PRO A 14 -13.82 3.52 3.96
C PRO A 14 -12.77 2.92 3.01
N SER A 15 -12.15 1.82 3.42
CA SER A 15 -11.12 1.14 2.62
C SER A 15 -11.71 -0.02 1.81
N ASP A 16 -11.73 0.14 0.48
CA ASP A 16 -12.13 -0.92 -0.46
C ASP A 16 -11.26 -2.17 -0.32
N VAL A 17 -9.96 -1.98 -0.04
CA VAL A 17 -9.02 -3.09 0.19
C VAL A 17 -9.42 -3.90 1.42
N ILE A 18 -9.82 -3.24 2.52
CA ILE A 18 -10.28 -3.94 3.73
C ILE A 18 -11.60 -4.67 3.46
N SER A 19 -12.54 -4.04 2.77
CA SER A 19 -13.79 -4.68 2.37
C SER A 19 -13.54 -5.93 1.52
N TRP A 20 -12.64 -5.85 0.55
CA TRP A 20 -12.26 -6.98 -0.31
C TRP A 20 -11.77 -8.19 0.49
N PHE A 21 -10.90 -7.98 1.49
CA PHE A 21 -10.41 -9.09 2.32
C PHE A 21 -11.49 -9.68 3.24
N LYS A 22 -12.45 -8.87 3.69
CA LYS A 22 -13.58 -9.33 4.52
C LYS A 22 -14.59 -10.17 3.74
N GLU A 23 -14.72 -9.92 2.43
CA GLU A 23 -15.65 -10.62 1.54
C GLU A 23 -15.10 -11.94 0.99
N LEU A 24 -13.87 -12.32 1.35
CA LEU A 24 -13.32 -13.61 0.98
C LEU A 24 -14.15 -14.76 1.56
N PRO A 25 -14.30 -15.89 0.84
CA PRO A 25 -15.03 -17.06 1.35
C PRO A 25 -14.50 -17.59 2.69
N LEU A 26 -13.20 -17.43 2.92
CA LEU A 26 -12.52 -17.71 4.17
C LEU A 26 -11.81 -16.42 4.61
N PRO A 27 -12.49 -15.53 5.34
CA PRO A 27 -11.91 -14.25 5.72
C PRO A 27 -10.78 -14.46 6.75
N PRO A 28 -9.70 -13.66 6.68
CA PRO A 28 -8.62 -13.74 7.65
C PRO A 28 -9.04 -13.13 8.98
N THR A 29 -8.34 -13.51 10.05
CA THR A 29 -8.38 -12.73 11.29
C THR A 29 -7.64 -11.43 11.06
N MET A 30 -8.29 -10.32 11.38
CA MET A 30 -7.77 -8.98 11.14
C MET A 30 -7.44 -8.30 12.47
N VAL A 31 -6.20 -7.83 12.62
CA VAL A 31 -5.75 -7.05 13.77
C VAL A 31 -5.34 -5.67 13.30
N GLN A 32 -5.99 -4.63 13.83
CA GLN A 32 -5.66 -3.25 13.50
C GLN A 32 -4.33 -2.84 14.14
N THR A 33 -3.55 -2.06 13.41
CA THR A 33 -2.29 -1.47 13.86
C THR A 33 -2.34 0.05 13.68
N GLU A 34 -1.33 0.77 14.14
CA GLU A 34 -1.24 2.23 13.96
C GLU A 34 -1.25 2.66 12.49
N ARG A 35 -0.72 1.83 11.59
CA ARG A 35 -0.57 2.15 10.16
C ARG A 35 -1.54 1.42 9.23
N GLY A 36 -2.36 0.50 9.76
CA GLY A 36 -3.29 -0.29 8.95
C GLY A 36 -3.69 -1.59 9.63
N TRP A 37 -3.45 -2.73 8.97
CA TRP A 37 -3.97 -4.03 9.39
C TRP A 37 -2.99 -5.18 9.15
N ASN A 38 -2.93 -6.09 10.11
CA ASN A 38 -2.27 -7.40 9.98
C ASN A 38 -3.34 -8.48 9.83
N LEU A 39 -3.24 -9.27 8.76
CA LEU A 39 -4.21 -10.30 8.39
C LEU A 39 -3.55 -11.66 8.54
N HIS A 40 -4.16 -12.55 9.34
CA HIS A 40 -3.71 -13.94 9.46
C HIS A 40 -4.74 -14.90 8.88
N PHE A 41 -4.31 -15.71 7.92
CA PHE A 41 -5.12 -16.76 7.32
C PHE A 41 -4.90 -18.09 8.05
N HIS A 42 -5.61 -18.30 9.16
CA HIS A 42 -5.48 -19.50 10.01
C HIS A 42 -5.63 -20.82 9.23
N GLU A 43 -6.58 -20.87 8.28
CA GLU A 43 -6.84 -22.03 7.44
C GLU A 43 -5.66 -22.42 6.52
N PHE A 44 -4.67 -21.55 6.37
CA PHE A 44 -3.51 -21.77 5.51
C PHE A 44 -2.24 -22.11 6.30
N GLY A 45 -2.28 -22.02 7.63
CA GLY A 45 -1.18 -22.42 8.51
C GLY A 45 -1.06 -21.59 9.78
N SER A 46 -0.26 -22.12 10.70
CA SER A 46 0.05 -21.47 11.99
C SER A 46 1.02 -20.30 11.82
N LEU A 47 0.99 -19.38 12.79
CA LEU A 47 2.04 -18.36 12.93
C LEU A 47 3.33 -19.02 13.37
N VAL A 48 4.43 -18.63 12.75
CA VAL A 48 5.78 -19.00 13.15
C VAL A 48 6.38 -17.81 13.88
N TYR A 49 6.92 -18.05 15.06
CA TYR A 49 7.57 -17.01 15.87
C TYR A 49 9.09 -17.09 15.72
N SER A 50 9.74 -15.92 15.74
CA SER A 50 11.18 -15.74 15.84
C SER A 50 11.65 -15.97 17.29
N ILE A 51 12.97 -15.98 17.51
CA ILE A 51 13.59 -16.24 18.83
C ILE A 51 13.18 -15.18 19.86
N ASP A 52 12.93 -13.95 19.41
CA ASP A 52 12.45 -12.82 20.21
C ASP A 52 10.93 -12.83 20.44
N SER A 53 10.25 -13.94 20.11
CA SER A 53 8.78 -14.09 20.21
C SER A 53 7.98 -13.13 19.30
N THR A 54 8.62 -12.52 18.30
CA THR A 54 7.91 -11.78 17.25
C THR A 54 7.42 -12.73 16.15
N ILE A 55 6.32 -12.38 15.47
CA ILE A 55 5.85 -13.19 14.33
C ILE A 55 6.87 -13.07 13.20
N ASN A 56 7.28 -14.19 12.61
CA ASN A 56 8.08 -14.24 11.41
C ASN A 56 7.16 -14.19 10.17
N PRO A 57 7.03 -13.04 9.50
CA PRO A 57 6.08 -12.89 8.39
C PRO A 57 6.50 -13.67 7.14
N GLN A 58 7.79 -13.99 6.99
CA GLN A 58 8.29 -14.75 5.84
C GLN A 58 7.92 -16.23 5.89
N LYS A 59 7.64 -16.75 7.09
CA LYS A 59 7.30 -18.15 7.36
C LYS A 59 5.85 -18.34 7.84
N SER A 60 5.05 -17.28 7.84
CA SER A 60 3.67 -17.30 8.31
C SER A 60 2.72 -16.90 7.18
N PRO A 61 1.48 -17.41 7.14
CA PRO A 61 0.48 -17.03 6.14
C PRO A 61 -0.18 -15.70 6.52
N VAL A 62 0.62 -14.63 6.51
CA VAL A 62 0.21 -13.29 6.91
C VAL A 62 0.27 -12.30 5.76
N VAL A 63 -0.63 -11.33 5.79
CA VAL A 63 -0.65 -10.18 4.88
C VAL A 63 -0.65 -8.91 5.72
N ILE A 64 0.18 -7.95 5.36
CA ILE A 64 0.22 -6.64 6.02
C ILE A 64 -0.36 -5.61 5.07
N ILE A 65 -1.27 -4.78 5.57
CA ILE A 65 -1.89 -3.68 4.82
C ILE A 65 -1.49 -2.37 5.49
N PHE A 66 -0.85 -1.49 4.75
CA PHE A 66 -0.68 -0.10 5.10
C PHE A 66 -1.74 0.72 4.37
N LEU A 67 -2.57 1.42 5.12
CA LEU A 67 -3.62 2.26 4.53
C LEU A 67 -3.06 3.64 4.15
N PRO A 68 -3.61 4.28 3.10
CA PRO A 68 -3.34 5.69 2.83
C PRO A 68 -3.59 6.51 4.10
N ARG A 69 -2.68 7.46 4.39
CA ARG A 69 -2.81 8.40 5.49
C ARG A 69 -2.41 9.80 5.05
N VAL A 70 -2.86 10.81 5.79
CA VAL A 70 -2.40 12.18 5.62
C VAL A 70 -1.11 12.36 6.40
N VAL A 71 -0.07 12.89 5.76
CA VAL A 71 1.20 13.28 6.40
C VAL A 71 1.50 14.73 6.06
N ARG A 72 2.16 15.45 6.99
CA ARG A 72 2.51 16.88 6.82
C ARG A 72 1.30 17.76 6.42
N GLY A 73 0.10 17.39 6.87
CA GLY A 73 -1.17 18.11 6.60
C GLY A 73 -1.71 18.04 5.16
N VAL A 74 -0.84 17.90 4.15
CA VAL A 74 -1.23 18.04 2.72
C VAL A 74 -0.87 16.85 1.84
N LEU A 75 0.05 15.99 2.27
CA LEU A 75 0.53 14.84 1.49
C LEU A 75 -0.29 13.60 1.85
N TRP A 76 -0.64 12.79 0.85
CA TRP A 76 -1.27 11.49 1.07
C TRP A 76 -0.26 10.37 0.84
N THR A 77 -0.23 9.35 1.70
CA THR A 77 0.60 8.18 1.41
C THR A 77 -0.09 7.24 0.43
N VAL A 78 0.69 6.56 -0.39
CA VAL A 78 0.25 5.39 -1.14
C VAL A 78 -0.02 4.26 -0.15
N GLY A 79 -1.16 3.59 -0.32
CA GLY A 79 -1.49 2.37 0.40
C GLY A 79 -0.75 1.17 -0.17
N GLU A 80 -0.39 0.22 0.69
CA GLU A 80 0.38 -0.95 0.29
C GLU A 80 -0.22 -2.23 0.88
N VAL A 81 -0.22 -3.30 0.08
CA VAL A 81 -0.59 -4.65 0.53
C VAL A 81 0.60 -5.58 0.32
N HIS A 82 1.10 -6.14 1.41
CA HIS A 82 2.32 -6.93 1.45
C HIS A 82 2.01 -8.40 1.73
N PHE A 83 2.33 -9.25 0.75
CA PHE A 83 2.41 -10.70 0.90
C PHE A 83 3.87 -11.06 1.18
N LEU A 84 4.21 -11.20 2.47
CA LEU A 84 5.59 -11.29 2.93
C LEU A 84 6.16 -12.70 2.95
N SER A 85 5.31 -13.74 2.90
CA SER A 85 5.77 -15.13 2.93
C SER A 85 6.64 -15.43 1.71
N THR A 86 7.83 -16.01 1.92
CA THR A 86 8.78 -16.26 0.82
C THR A 86 9.46 -17.62 0.93
N PRO A 87 9.37 -18.48 -0.11
CA PRO A 87 8.62 -18.28 -1.35
C PRO A 87 7.12 -18.60 -1.19
N LEU A 88 6.24 -17.63 -1.51
CA LEU A 88 4.80 -17.67 -1.24
C LEU A 88 4.09 -18.88 -1.87
N LYS A 89 4.34 -19.15 -3.15
CA LYS A 89 3.64 -20.21 -3.91
C LYS A 89 3.92 -21.61 -3.36
N GLN A 90 5.14 -21.87 -2.92
CA GLN A 90 5.59 -23.16 -2.42
C GLN A 90 5.16 -23.37 -0.97
N GLN A 91 5.29 -22.35 -0.11
CA GLN A 91 4.92 -22.48 1.30
C GLN A 91 3.40 -22.40 1.52
N PHE A 92 2.73 -21.46 0.84
CA PHE A 92 1.32 -21.15 1.05
C PHE A 92 0.59 -21.00 -0.30
N PRO A 93 0.38 -22.11 -1.06
CA PRO A 93 -0.23 -22.05 -2.39
C PRO A 93 -1.65 -21.47 -2.39
N LYS A 94 -2.42 -21.65 -1.31
CA LYS A 94 -3.75 -21.03 -1.15
C LYS A 94 -3.64 -19.50 -1.01
N LEU A 95 -2.69 -19.01 -0.20
CA LEU A 95 -2.43 -17.58 -0.05
C LEU A 95 -1.90 -16.96 -1.35
N HIS A 96 -1.08 -17.70 -2.11
CA HIS A 96 -0.66 -17.27 -3.45
C HIS A 96 -1.84 -17.06 -4.40
N ARG A 97 -2.87 -17.93 -4.36
CA ARG A 97 -4.09 -17.74 -5.16
C ARG A 97 -4.83 -16.45 -4.77
N ILE A 98 -4.87 -16.12 -3.48
CA ILE A 98 -5.44 -14.84 -3.00
C ILE A 98 -4.61 -13.68 -3.52
N SER A 99 -3.28 -13.74 -3.46
CA SER A 99 -2.40 -12.71 -4.02
C SER A 99 -2.64 -12.50 -5.51
N THR A 100 -2.81 -13.57 -6.30
CA THR A 100 -3.15 -13.47 -7.72
C THR A 100 -4.55 -12.89 -7.96
N ALA A 101 -5.55 -13.31 -7.18
CA ALA A 101 -6.90 -12.78 -7.26
C ALA A 101 -6.95 -11.28 -6.89
N PHE A 102 -6.22 -10.88 -5.86
CA PHE A 102 -6.08 -9.49 -5.43
C PHE A 102 -5.41 -8.65 -6.52
N SER A 103 -4.31 -9.13 -7.10
CA SER A 103 -3.64 -8.47 -8.22
C SER A 103 -4.59 -8.22 -9.39
N LYS A 104 -5.35 -9.27 -9.78
CA LYS A 104 -6.34 -9.16 -10.86
C LYS A 104 -7.43 -8.15 -10.53
N TRP A 105 -7.97 -8.21 -9.32
CA TRP A 105 -8.99 -7.26 -8.87
C TRP A 105 -8.47 -5.82 -8.87
N LEU A 106 -7.29 -5.57 -8.30
CA LEU A 106 -6.69 -4.24 -8.23
C LEU A 106 -6.38 -3.69 -9.63
N SER A 107 -5.95 -4.55 -10.56
CA SER A 107 -5.65 -4.16 -11.95
C SER A 107 -6.87 -3.74 -12.77
N ALA A 108 -8.09 -3.94 -12.26
CA ALA A 108 -9.30 -3.40 -12.87
C ALA A 108 -9.43 -1.87 -12.68
N MET A 109 -8.67 -1.31 -11.73
CA MET A 109 -8.64 0.11 -11.47
C MET A 109 -7.65 0.84 -12.41
N PRO A 110 -7.82 2.15 -12.65
CA PRO A 110 -6.85 2.94 -13.41
C PRO A 110 -5.43 2.82 -12.85
N CYS A 111 -4.48 2.46 -13.73
CA CYS A 111 -3.05 2.51 -13.42
C CYS A 111 -2.58 3.95 -13.58
N VAL A 112 -2.17 4.60 -12.48
CA VAL A 112 -1.77 6.01 -12.48
C VAL A 112 -0.26 6.19 -12.55
N TYR A 113 0.49 5.11 -12.31
CA TYR A 113 1.94 5.10 -12.45
C TYR A 113 2.49 3.70 -12.65
N SER A 114 3.48 3.59 -13.55
CA SER A 114 4.28 2.38 -13.73
C SER A 114 5.63 2.74 -14.34
N ASN A 115 6.71 2.14 -13.84
CA ASN A 115 8.05 2.26 -14.44
C ASN A 115 8.12 1.71 -15.87
N ASN A 116 7.16 0.85 -16.25
CA ASN A 116 7.09 0.27 -17.59
C ASN A 116 6.31 1.16 -18.58
N CYS A 117 5.66 2.22 -18.11
CA CYS A 117 4.94 3.16 -18.98
C CYS A 117 5.78 4.41 -19.24
N LYS A 118 5.89 4.81 -20.51
CA LYS A 118 6.59 6.06 -20.89
C LYS A 118 5.76 7.29 -20.56
N GLU A 119 4.45 7.16 -20.58
CA GLU A 119 3.50 8.23 -20.29
C GLU A 119 2.91 8.00 -18.91
N ASN A 120 3.45 8.70 -17.90
CA ASN A 120 2.90 8.75 -16.56
C ASN A 120 2.37 10.16 -16.33
N GLU A 121 1.17 10.46 -16.85
CA GLU A 121 0.53 11.78 -16.76
C GLU A 121 0.50 12.33 -15.32
N PHE A 122 0.28 11.44 -14.35
CA PHE A 122 0.21 11.77 -12.94
C PHE A 122 1.55 11.70 -12.19
N ALA A 123 2.66 11.38 -12.86
CA ALA A 123 3.97 11.27 -12.20
C ALA A 123 4.36 12.55 -11.45
N TYR A 124 3.96 13.72 -11.96
CA TYR A 124 4.19 15.01 -11.30
C TYR A 124 3.62 15.09 -9.88
N TYR A 125 2.53 14.37 -9.61
CA TYR A 125 1.88 14.35 -8.30
C TYR A 125 2.36 13.22 -7.39
N LEU A 126 3.21 12.33 -7.88
CA LEU A 126 3.83 11.27 -7.10
C LEU A 126 5.24 11.69 -6.73
N GLU A 127 5.49 12.01 -5.47
CA GLU A 127 6.77 12.50 -4.98
C GLU A 127 7.49 11.43 -4.15
N GLY A 128 8.77 11.68 -3.85
CA GLY A 128 9.52 10.84 -2.92
C GLY A 128 9.84 9.45 -3.46
N SER A 129 9.65 8.41 -2.64
CA SER A 129 10.06 7.06 -3.03
C SER A 129 9.04 6.32 -3.90
N VAL A 130 7.83 6.86 -4.11
CA VAL A 130 6.79 6.22 -4.93
C VAL A 130 7.31 5.95 -6.34
N GLN A 131 8.04 6.91 -6.92
CA GLN A 131 8.58 6.80 -8.27
C GLN A 131 9.75 5.80 -8.38
N ASN A 132 10.37 5.40 -7.27
CA ASN A 132 11.52 4.50 -7.28
C ASN A 132 11.13 3.03 -7.16
N GLN A 133 9.83 2.71 -7.25
CA GLN A 133 9.31 1.38 -6.99
C GLN A 133 8.85 0.71 -8.29
N ASP A 134 9.18 -0.57 -8.42
CA ASP A 134 8.96 -1.33 -9.66
C ASP A 134 7.50 -1.75 -9.89
N THR A 135 6.65 -1.69 -8.86
CA THR A 135 5.26 -2.15 -8.96
C THR A 135 4.35 -1.00 -9.39
N PRO A 136 3.40 -1.23 -10.30
CA PRO A 136 2.41 -0.23 -10.67
C PRO A 136 1.60 0.27 -9.48
N VAL A 137 1.17 1.52 -9.54
CA VAL A 137 0.25 2.13 -8.59
C VAL A 137 -1.12 2.27 -9.25
N PHE A 138 -2.14 1.70 -8.62
CA PHE A 138 -3.52 1.75 -9.09
C PHE A 138 -4.34 2.74 -8.26
N ALA A 139 -5.36 3.37 -8.84
CA ALA A 139 -6.17 4.37 -8.15
C ALA A 139 -7.61 3.91 -8.01
N PHE A 140 -8.09 3.81 -6.77
CA PHE A 140 -9.54 3.79 -6.53
C PHE A 140 -10.14 5.13 -6.93
N GLU A 141 -11.45 5.18 -7.16
CA GLU A 141 -12.17 6.39 -7.60
C GLU A 141 -11.78 7.62 -6.76
N SER A 142 -11.81 7.48 -5.43
CA SER A 142 -11.47 8.58 -4.51
C SER A 142 -10.00 9.03 -4.61
N GLY A 143 -9.07 8.11 -4.87
CA GLY A 143 -7.66 8.43 -5.08
C GLY A 143 -7.41 9.06 -6.46
N TYR A 144 -8.14 8.60 -7.47
CA TYR A 144 -8.09 9.13 -8.82
C TYR A 144 -8.62 10.56 -8.88
N SER A 145 -9.79 10.84 -8.29
CA SER A 145 -10.32 12.20 -8.17
C SER A 145 -9.37 13.12 -7.41
N ALA A 146 -8.72 12.61 -6.35
CA ALA A 146 -7.73 13.37 -5.59
C ALA A 146 -6.51 13.75 -6.47
N LEU A 147 -5.97 12.81 -7.26
CA LEU A 147 -4.93 13.12 -8.25
C LEU A 147 -5.37 14.18 -9.25
N GLN A 148 -6.57 14.05 -9.83
CA GLN A 148 -7.11 15.02 -10.77
C GLN A 148 -7.28 16.41 -10.15
N SER A 149 -7.53 16.49 -8.84
CA SER A 149 -7.57 17.75 -8.08
C SER A 149 -6.19 18.30 -7.69
N GLY A 150 -5.10 17.67 -8.13
CA GLY A 150 -3.73 18.10 -7.85
C GLY A 150 -3.18 17.67 -6.48
N ARG A 151 -3.74 16.62 -5.85
CA ARG A 151 -3.22 16.09 -4.58
C ARG A 151 -1.88 15.38 -4.81
N TYR A 152 -0.92 15.67 -3.94
CA TYR A 152 0.39 15.01 -3.93
C TYR A 152 0.38 13.73 -3.10
N PHE A 153 1.08 12.70 -3.60
CA PHE A 153 1.23 11.41 -2.95
C PHE A 153 2.70 11.06 -2.72
N VAL A 154 2.98 10.37 -1.61
CA VAL A 154 4.31 9.91 -1.20
C VAL A 154 4.27 8.45 -0.75
N ALA A 155 5.43 7.81 -0.55
CA ALA A 155 5.45 6.42 -0.09
C ALA A 155 5.23 6.39 1.43
N ASP A 156 4.56 5.36 1.97
CA ASP A 156 4.43 5.22 3.43
C ASP A 156 5.78 5.08 4.16
N SER A 157 6.79 4.58 3.44
CA SER A 157 8.16 4.39 3.91
C SER A 157 9.03 5.65 3.84
N ASP A 158 8.53 6.77 3.30
CA ASP A 158 9.30 8.01 3.24
C ASP A 158 9.52 8.55 4.66
N ASN A 159 10.79 8.78 5.00
CA ASN A 159 11.19 9.25 6.33
C ASN A 159 11.07 10.78 6.45
N GLU A 160 11.15 11.27 7.69
CA GLU A 160 11.00 12.70 8.02
C GLU A 160 11.90 13.61 7.16
N TYR A 161 13.18 13.24 7.01
CA TYR A 161 14.11 14.02 6.19
C TYR A 161 13.63 14.19 4.73
N ARG A 162 13.16 13.10 4.12
CA ARG A 162 12.64 13.13 2.75
C ARG A 162 11.35 13.92 2.66
N LEU A 163 10.45 13.75 3.63
CA LEU A 163 9.20 14.53 3.70
C LEU A 163 9.49 16.03 3.80
N ASP A 164 10.49 16.44 4.58
CA ASP A 164 10.91 17.84 4.68
C ASP A 164 11.46 18.38 3.35
N THR A 165 12.26 17.59 2.64
CA THR A 165 12.76 17.96 1.31
C THR A 165 11.61 18.14 0.31
N ILE A 166 10.63 17.22 0.32
CA ILE A 166 9.44 17.31 -0.52
C ILE A 166 8.64 18.56 -0.17
N CYS A 167 8.39 18.80 1.11
CA CYS A 167 7.64 19.96 1.57
C CYS A 167 8.31 21.30 1.21
N LYS A 168 9.64 21.40 1.31
CA LYS A 168 10.39 22.57 0.83
C LYS A 168 10.20 22.78 -0.68
N THR A 169 10.21 21.70 -1.45
CA THR A 169 9.99 21.75 -2.90
C THR A 169 8.56 22.15 -3.24
N LEU A 170 7.57 21.63 -2.52
CA LEU A 170 6.16 21.97 -2.68
C LEU A 170 5.83 23.41 -2.25
N ALA A 171 6.52 23.93 -1.24
CA ALA A 171 6.39 25.33 -0.84
C ALA A 171 6.79 26.29 -1.97
N LEU A 172 7.80 25.95 -2.77
CA LEU A 172 8.18 26.71 -3.98
C LEU A 172 7.08 26.67 -5.06
N ARG A 173 6.18 25.70 -5.01
CA ARG A 173 5.01 25.55 -5.89
C ARG A 173 3.73 26.14 -5.27
N GLY A 174 3.84 26.81 -4.11
CA GLY A 174 2.70 27.41 -3.41
C GLY A 174 1.86 26.44 -2.59
N VAL A 175 2.37 25.23 -2.30
CA VAL A 175 1.69 24.21 -1.49
C VAL A 175 2.39 24.10 -0.13
N PRO A 176 1.88 24.77 0.91
CA PRO A 176 2.48 24.73 2.23
C PRO A 176 2.17 23.40 2.93
N CYS A 177 3.21 22.71 3.38
CA CYS A 177 3.05 21.62 4.34
C CYS A 177 2.85 22.14 5.76
N ALA A 178 2.18 21.35 6.58
CA ALA A 178 2.12 21.58 8.02
C ALA A 178 3.34 20.94 8.71
N ASP A 179 3.94 21.66 9.65
CA ASP A 179 4.79 21.06 10.67
C ASP A 179 3.88 20.21 11.59
N VAL A 180 4.31 18.97 11.87
CA VAL A 180 3.58 18.04 12.75
C VAL A 180 4.10 18.22 14.17
#